data_AF-A0A4S3J5I8-F1
#
_entry.id   AF-A0A4S3J5I8-F1
#
_cell.length_a   1.000
_cell.length_b   1.000
_cell.length_c   1.000
_cell.angle_alpha   90.00
_cell.angle_beta   90.00
_cell.angle_gamma   90.00
#
_symmetry.space_group_name_H-M   'P 1'
#
loop_
_entity.id
_entity.type
_entity.pdbx_description
1 polymer ?
#
loop_
_entity_poly.entity_id
_entity_poly.type
_entity_poly.pdbx_seq_one_letter_code
_entity_poly.pdbx_strand_id
1 'polypeptide(L)'
;MKFSAIALAALLPATALSAAIDAEEPHTTVIELPRTTTVELPRTIIDVEARDIEKRAVKGTVVANGLRYRTCPRSSCTAVGQYAKGTRINLVCYTRENTTPVNGDKGWGKLTNGNWVALAFYKYVTWDSSLPAC
;
A
#
# COMPACT_ATOMS: atom_id res chain seq x y z
N MET A 1 45.43 -9.08 -25.16
CA MET A 1 44.85 -9.92 -26.22
C MET A 1 43.59 -9.24 -26.72
N LYS A 2 43.46 -9.11 -28.04
CA LYS A 2 42.37 -8.47 -28.81
C LYS A 2 41.09 -9.29 -28.74
N PHE A 3 39.92 -8.66 -28.65
CA PHE A 3 38.65 -9.05 -29.33
C PHE A 3 37.77 -7.77 -29.41
N SER A 4 37.83 -7.04 -30.52
CA SER A 4 36.96 -7.15 -31.72
C SER A 4 35.58 -6.53 -31.53
N ALA A 5 35.39 -5.40 -32.22
CA ALA A 5 34.17 -4.61 -32.33
C ALA A 5 33.05 -5.38 -33.05
N ILE A 6 31.81 -5.18 -32.61
CA ILE A 6 30.60 -5.71 -33.23
C ILE A 6 29.95 -4.58 -34.05
N ALA A 7 29.69 -4.89 -35.32
CA ALA A 7 29.19 -3.98 -36.35
C ALA A 7 27.71 -3.58 -36.13
N LEU A 8 27.42 -2.29 -36.32
CA LEU A 8 26.07 -1.77 -36.55
C LEU A 8 25.67 -2.02 -38.02
N ALA A 9 24.54 -2.69 -38.24
CA ALA A 9 23.80 -2.64 -39.50
C ALA A 9 22.34 -3.03 -39.27
N ALA A 10 21.43 -2.06 -39.35
CA ALA A 10 20.02 -2.29 -39.67
C ALA A 10 19.43 -1.02 -40.27
N LEU A 11 19.44 -0.96 -41.60
CA LEU A 11 18.64 -0.09 -42.44
C LEU A 11 17.47 -0.94 -42.97
N LEU A 12 16.26 -0.38 -43.04
CA LEU A 12 15.31 -0.50 -44.16
C LEU A 12 14.00 0.31 -43.86
N PRO A 13 13.21 0.68 -44.89
CA PRO A 13 12.56 1.99 -45.04
C PRO A 13 11.06 2.03 -44.72
N ALA A 14 10.56 3.25 -44.48
CA ALA A 14 9.15 3.59 -44.39
C ALA A 14 8.49 3.58 -45.79
N THR A 15 7.48 2.74 -45.97
CA THR A 15 6.58 2.77 -47.13
C THR A 15 5.27 3.47 -46.77
N ALA A 16 4.92 4.44 -47.60
CA ALA A 16 3.75 5.30 -47.51
C ALA A 16 2.46 4.64 -48.04
N LEU A 17 1.39 5.43 -47.92
CA LEU A 17 0.18 5.44 -48.77
C LEU A 17 -0.98 4.54 -48.31
N SER A 18 -1.98 5.18 -47.67
CA SER A 18 -3.36 4.79 -47.85
C SER A 18 -4.15 6.04 -48.23
N ALA A 19 -4.68 6.01 -49.44
CA ALA A 19 -5.54 7.00 -50.04
C ALA A 19 -7.00 6.50 -49.96
N ALA A 20 -7.91 7.43 -50.28
CA ALA A 20 -9.36 7.30 -50.37
C ALA A 20 -10.07 7.51 -49.02
N ILE A 21 -11.25 8.13 -48.96
CA ILE A 21 -12.35 8.12 -49.93
C ILE A 21 -13.11 9.45 -49.81
N ASP A 22 -13.38 10.09 -50.94
CA ASP A 22 -14.36 11.18 -51.11
C ASP A 22 -15.77 10.58 -50.96
N ALA A 23 -16.60 11.12 -50.06
CA ALA A 23 -17.99 10.72 -49.93
C ALA A 23 -18.83 11.97 -49.60
N GLU A 24 -19.41 12.48 -50.68
CA GLU A 24 -20.50 13.43 -50.80
C GLU A 24 -21.53 13.33 -49.66
N GLU A 25 -21.75 14.43 -48.93
CA GLU A 25 -22.74 14.51 -47.86
C GLU A 25 -24.15 14.65 -48.43
N PRO A 26 -25.10 13.71 -48.16
CA PRO A 26 -26.50 13.95 -48.42
C PRO A 26 -27.08 14.82 -47.30
N HIS A 27 -27.75 15.90 -47.73
CA HIS A 27 -28.59 16.77 -46.92
C HIS A 27 -29.43 15.97 -45.91
N THR A 28 -29.04 16.02 -44.64
CA THR A 28 -29.84 15.45 -43.55
C THR A 28 -30.48 16.58 -42.77
N THR A 29 -31.79 16.69 -42.96
CA THR A 29 -32.73 17.53 -42.23
C THR A 29 -32.53 17.37 -40.72
N VAL A 30 -32.19 18.45 -40.03
CA VAL A 30 -32.06 18.47 -38.56
C VAL A 30 -33.46 18.42 -37.96
N ILE A 31 -33.85 17.25 -37.45
CA ILE A 31 -34.97 17.14 -36.52
C ILE A 31 -34.40 17.46 -35.13
N GLU A 32 -34.76 18.63 -34.60
CA GLU A 32 -34.33 19.06 -33.27
C GLU A 32 -34.96 18.17 -32.19
N LEU A 33 -34.14 17.32 -31.58
CA LEU A 33 -34.53 16.48 -30.46
C LEU A 33 -34.75 17.37 -29.22
N PRO A 34 -35.86 17.24 -28.48
CA PRO A 34 -36.05 18.03 -27.27
C PRO A 34 -34.89 17.73 -26.31
N ARG A 35 -34.17 18.79 -25.93
CA ARG A 35 -33.00 18.74 -25.04
C ARG A 35 -33.39 18.00 -23.76
N THR A 36 -32.99 16.74 -23.66
CA THR A 36 -33.11 15.94 -22.45
C THR A 36 -32.40 16.72 -21.35
N THR A 37 -33.16 17.20 -20.37
CA THR A 37 -32.59 17.82 -19.19
C THR A 37 -31.77 16.76 -18.49
N THR A 38 -30.44 16.83 -18.64
CA THR A 38 -29.52 16.05 -17.82
C THR A 38 -29.75 16.50 -16.39
N VAL A 39 -30.47 15.68 -15.63
CA VAL A 39 -30.44 15.76 -14.17
C VAL A 39 -29.01 15.44 -13.79
N GLU A 40 -28.22 16.47 -13.49
CA GLU A 40 -26.93 16.29 -12.83
C GLU A 40 -27.23 15.67 -11.46
N LEU A 41 -27.11 14.34 -11.38
CA LEU A 41 -26.94 13.73 -10.08
C LEU A 41 -25.73 14.41 -9.44
N PRO A 42 -25.82 14.87 -8.18
CA PRO A 42 -24.66 15.38 -7.51
C PRO A 42 -23.63 14.27 -7.55
N ARG A 43 -22.54 14.52 -8.29
CA ARG A 43 -21.33 13.73 -8.16
C ARG A 43 -20.92 13.98 -6.73
N THR A 44 -21.33 13.11 -5.80
CA THR A 44 -20.61 12.96 -4.54
C THR A 44 -19.20 12.62 -4.97
N ILE A 45 -18.37 13.65 -5.01
CA ILE A 45 -16.93 13.53 -5.08
C ILE A 45 -16.62 12.66 -3.87
N ILE A 46 -16.40 11.36 -4.09
CA ILE A 46 -15.77 10.55 -3.08
C ILE A 46 -14.40 11.18 -2.98
N ASP A 47 -14.23 12.00 -1.95
CA ASP A 47 -12.95 12.61 -1.63
C ASP A 47 -12.01 11.48 -1.21
N VAL A 48 -11.35 10.89 -2.21
CA VAL A 48 -10.35 9.84 -2.02
C VAL A 48 -9.10 10.43 -1.37
N GLU A 49 -8.90 11.75 -1.45
CA GLU A 49 -7.78 12.47 -0.85
C GLU A 49 -7.99 12.74 0.65
N ALA A 50 -9.24 12.91 1.11
CA ALA A 50 -9.61 13.11 2.51
C ALA A 50 -10.01 11.82 3.24
N ARG A 51 -9.89 10.65 2.62
CA ARG A 51 -9.54 9.49 3.42
C ARG A 51 -8.11 9.73 3.85
N ASP A 52 -7.94 10.34 5.03
CA ASP A 52 -6.81 10.01 5.88
C ASP A 52 -6.52 8.54 5.61
N ILE A 53 -5.36 8.23 5.03
CA ILE A 53 -4.93 6.85 4.87
C ILE A 53 -4.70 6.38 6.30
N GLU A 54 -5.80 6.07 6.98
CA GLU A 54 -5.86 5.63 8.35
C GLU A 54 -4.89 4.46 8.37
N LYS A 55 -3.79 4.61 9.13
CA LYS A 55 -2.70 3.63 9.12
C LYS A 55 -3.32 2.26 9.30
N ARG A 56 -3.41 1.51 8.19
CA ARG A 56 -4.28 0.35 8.14
C ARG A 56 -3.75 -0.66 9.13
N ALA A 57 -4.58 -0.99 10.12
CA ALA A 57 -4.19 -1.99 11.09
C ALA A 57 -3.93 -3.33 10.38
N VAL A 58 -2.74 -3.87 10.58
CA VAL A 58 -2.31 -5.18 10.09
C VAL A 58 -2.63 -6.23 11.15
N LYS A 59 -3.28 -7.32 10.74
CA LYS A 59 -3.55 -8.46 11.61
C LYS A 59 -2.23 -9.19 11.91
N GLY A 60 -2.02 -9.48 13.18
CA GLY A 60 -0.88 -10.24 13.67
C GLY A 60 -1.27 -11.39 14.59
N THR A 61 -0.40 -12.37 14.70
CA THR A 61 -0.55 -13.52 15.59
C THR A 61 0.62 -13.57 16.57
N VAL A 62 0.30 -13.68 17.85
CA VAL A 62 1.31 -13.83 18.90
C VAL A 62 1.90 -15.23 18.86
N VAL A 63 3.21 -15.34 18.70
CA VAL A 63 3.95 -16.61 18.64
C VAL A 63 4.56 -16.98 19.99
N ALA A 64 4.97 -15.97 20.77
CA ALA A 64 5.54 -16.18 22.09
C ALA A 64 4.46 -16.52 23.13
N ASN A 65 4.84 -17.30 24.15
CA ASN A 65 3.97 -17.55 25.29
C ASN A 65 4.15 -16.43 26.32
N GLY A 66 3.07 -15.70 26.66
CA GLY A 66 3.11 -14.60 27.61
C GLY A 66 3.75 -13.32 27.07
N LEU A 67 3.45 -12.94 25.82
CA LEU A 67 3.97 -11.71 25.22
C LEU A 67 3.45 -10.47 25.93
N ARG A 68 4.31 -9.76 26.65
CA ARG A 68 3.94 -8.53 27.36
C ARG A 68 3.78 -7.36 26.40
N TYR A 69 2.70 -6.60 26.56
CA TYR A 69 2.52 -5.32 25.87
C TYR A 69 2.70 -4.15 26.85
N ARG A 70 3.31 -3.07 26.37
CA ARG A 70 3.84 -1.98 27.20
C ARG A 70 3.41 -0.62 26.70
N THR A 71 3.47 0.39 27.56
CA THR A 71 3.09 1.78 27.21
C THR A 71 4.07 2.45 26.25
N CYS A 72 5.32 1.98 26.15
CA CYS A 72 6.33 2.46 25.21
C CYS A 72 7.24 1.32 24.70
N PRO A 73 7.99 1.51 23.60
CA PRO A 73 8.77 0.44 22.94
C PRO A 73 10.11 0.15 23.64
N ARG A 74 10.08 -0.01 24.96
CA ARG A 74 11.24 -0.37 25.79
C ARG A 74 10.83 -1.36 26.87
N SER A 75 11.74 -2.22 27.28
CA SER A 75 11.47 -3.21 28.32
C SER A 75 11.32 -2.58 29.73
N SER A 76 11.87 -1.38 29.93
CA SER A 76 11.71 -0.59 31.16
C SER A 76 10.33 0.06 31.30
N CYS A 77 9.58 0.22 30.21
CA CYS A 77 8.22 0.77 30.24
C CYS A 77 7.26 -0.17 30.95
N THR A 78 6.26 0.38 31.64
CA THR A 78 5.22 -0.42 32.32
C THR A 78 4.57 -1.40 31.35
N ALA A 79 4.52 -2.67 31.76
CA ALA A 79 3.71 -3.66 31.07
C ALA A 79 2.27 -3.57 31.57
N VAL A 80 1.36 -3.27 30.64
CA VAL A 80 -0.07 -3.14 30.92
C VAL A 80 -0.72 -4.52 31.04
N GLY A 81 -0.18 -5.51 30.34
CA GLY A 81 -0.62 -6.89 30.43
C GLY A 81 0.20 -7.81 29.55
N GLN A 82 -0.37 -8.97 29.21
CA GLN A 82 0.25 -9.96 28.34
C GLN A 82 -0.78 -10.65 27.44
N TYR A 83 -0.30 -11.12 26.29
CA TYR A 83 -1.05 -11.97 25.38
C TYR A 83 -0.57 -13.41 25.46
N ALA A 84 -1.51 -14.35 25.38
CA ALA A 84 -1.20 -15.76 25.22
C ALA A 84 -0.75 -16.06 23.78
N LYS A 85 -0.01 -17.16 23.61
CA LYS A 85 0.34 -17.67 22.27
C LYS A 85 -0.93 -17.95 21.46
N GLY A 86 -0.91 -17.61 20.17
CA GLY A 86 -2.03 -17.74 19.25
C GLY A 86 -3.02 -16.57 19.26
N THR A 87 -2.87 -15.61 20.20
CA THR A 87 -3.76 -14.44 20.25
C THR A 87 -3.64 -13.61 18.97
N ARG A 88 -4.77 -13.23 18.39
CA ARG A 88 -4.81 -12.25 17.29
C ARG A 88 -4.75 -10.82 17.81
N ILE A 89 -3.85 -10.04 17.24
CA ILE A 89 -3.62 -8.63 17.58
C ILE A 89 -3.66 -7.76 16.33
N ASN A 90 -3.83 -6.45 16.52
CA ASN A 90 -3.85 -5.46 15.44
C ASN A 90 -2.67 -4.51 15.61
N LEU A 91 -1.74 -4.53 14.65
CA LEU A 91 -0.56 -3.68 14.60
C LEU A 91 -0.80 -2.50 13.65
N VAL A 92 -0.31 -1.32 14.00
CA VAL A 92 -0.47 -0.08 13.20
C VAL A 92 0.81 0.25 12.45
N CYS A 93 1.96 0.17 13.13
CA CYS A 93 3.27 0.45 12.56
C CYS A 93 4.37 -0.19 13.43
N TYR A 94 5.62 -0.14 13.01
CA TYR A 94 6.78 -0.56 13.81
C TYR A 94 7.80 0.57 13.98
N THR A 95 8.59 0.51 15.04
CA THR A 95 9.80 1.34 15.17
C THR A 95 11.00 0.49 15.58
N ARG A 96 12.20 0.96 15.21
CA ARG A 96 13.50 0.41 15.61
C ARG A 96 14.38 1.46 16.30
N GLU A 97 13.91 2.70 16.36
CA GLU A 97 14.64 3.82 16.90
C GLU A 97 14.35 3.99 18.38
N ASN A 98 15.40 4.26 19.16
CA ASN A 98 15.27 4.57 20.58
C ASN A 98 14.53 3.48 21.40
N THR A 99 14.64 2.22 20.98
CA THR A 99 13.98 1.07 21.61
C THR A 99 14.96 0.22 22.44
N THR A 100 14.42 -0.64 23.29
CA THR A 100 15.25 -1.70 23.92
C THR A 100 15.29 -2.94 23.03
N PRO A 101 16.47 -3.48 22.68
CA PRO A 101 16.56 -4.73 21.97
C PRO A 101 15.97 -5.90 22.78
N VAL A 102 15.18 -6.75 22.15
CA VAL A 102 14.63 -7.98 22.73
C VAL A 102 14.96 -9.13 21.80
N ASN A 103 15.64 -10.15 22.33
CA ASN A 103 16.12 -11.29 21.54
C ASN A 103 16.96 -10.87 20.31
N GLY A 104 17.81 -9.85 20.49
CA GLY A 104 18.65 -9.28 19.43
C GLY A 104 17.96 -8.33 18.47
N ASP A 105 16.62 -8.17 18.53
CA ASP A 105 15.88 -7.29 17.64
C ASP A 105 15.49 -5.97 18.33
N LYS A 106 15.71 -4.85 17.65
CA LYS A 106 15.24 -3.52 18.06
C LYS A 106 13.79 -3.24 17.64
N GLY A 107 13.16 -4.14 16.89
CA GLY A 107 11.80 -3.97 16.37
C GLY A 107 10.72 -4.05 17.46
N TRP A 108 9.91 -2.99 17.54
CA TRP A 108 8.69 -2.95 18.34
C TRP A 108 7.50 -2.56 17.47
N GLY A 109 6.40 -3.29 17.61
CA GLY A 109 5.14 -3.01 16.91
C GLY A 109 4.18 -2.23 17.80
N LYS A 110 3.60 -1.15 17.25
CA LYS A 110 2.55 -0.38 17.89
C LYS A 110 1.20 -1.05 17.64
N LEU A 111 0.42 -1.24 18.70
CA LEU A 111 -0.94 -1.77 18.65
C LEU A 111 -1.94 -0.64 18.40
N THR A 112 -3.14 -1.02 17.94
CA THR A 112 -4.28 -0.09 17.79
C THR A 112 -4.69 0.64 19.07
N ASN A 113 -4.46 0.03 20.23
CA ASN A 113 -4.69 0.66 21.55
C ASN A 113 -3.52 1.57 22.01
N GLY A 114 -2.55 1.85 21.14
CA GLY A 114 -1.38 2.70 21.43
C GLY A 114 -0.23 2.03 22.18
N ASN A 115 -0.42 0.82 22.71
CA ASN A 115 0.63 0.06 23.39
C ASN A 115 1.59 -0.62 22.40
N TRP A 116 2.66 -1.20 22.92
CA TRP A 116 3.78 -1.72 22.14
C TRP A 116 4.12 -3.15 22.52
N VAL A 117 4.47 -3.95 21.52
CA VAL A 117 4.98 -5.33 21.68
C VAL A 117 6.32 -5.47 20.97
N ALA A 118 7.23 -6.27 21.55
CA ALA A 118 8.48 -6.60 20.87
C ALA A 118 8.22 -7.60 19.72
N LEU A 119 8.87 -7.38 18.57
CA LEU A 119 8.70 -8.23 17.37
C LEU A 119 9.67 -9.41 17.36
N ALA A 120 10.90 -9.20 17.86
CA ALA A 120 11.92 -10.23 18.04
C ALA A 120 12.23 -11.02 16.76
N PHE A 121 12.39 -10.34 15.60
CA PHE A 121 12.56 -10.96 14.29
C PHE A 121 11.47 -12.02 14.00
N TYR A 122 10.20 -11.64 14.17
CA TYR A 122 9.03 -12.51 13.97
C TYR A 122 8.88 -13.65 14.99
N LYS A 123 9.80 -13.82 15.96
CA LYS A 123 9.70 -14.87 16.98
C LYS A 123 8.59 -14.61 18.00
N TYR A 124 8.20 -13.35 18.18
CA TYR A 124 7.17 -12.98 19.16
C TYR A 124 5.83 -12.71 18.51
N VAL A 125 5.84 -12.10 17.32
CA VAL A 125 4.63 -11.75 16.56
C VAL A 125 4.90 -11.93 15.08
N THR A 126 4.01 -12.62 14.38
CA THR A 126 3.91 -12.62 12.91
C THR A 126 2.75 -11.75 12.47
N TRP A 127 2.72 -11.32 11.20
CA TRP A 127 1.65 -10.48 10.68
C TRP A 127 1.43 -10.70 9.18
N ASP A 128 0.22 -10.38 8.72
CA ASP A 128 -0.29 -10.87 7.43
C ASP A 128 0.14 -10.02 6.22
N SER A 129 0.65 -8.80 6.42
CA SER A 129 1.08 -7.89 5.34
C SER A 129 2.16 -6.90 5.79
N SER A 130 2.84 -6.21 4.87
CA SER A 130 3.86 -5.22 5.22
C SER A 130 3.39 -4.23 6.30
N LEU A 131 4.17 -4.11 7.37
CA LEU A 131 3.91 -3.20 8.48
C LEU A 131 4.74 -1.92 8.24
N PRO A 132 4.13 -0.72 8.14
CA PRO A 132 4.87 0.51 7.88
C PRO A 132 5.65 0.98 9.11
N ALA A 133 6.66 1.82 8.91
CA ALA A 133 7.36 2.48 10.02
C ALA A 133 6.44 3.49 10.74
N CYS A 134 6.63 3.60 12.05
CA CYS A 134 6.25 4.77 12.83
C CYS A 134 7.40 5.79 12.68
#